data_AF-A0A938EEK6-F1
#
_entry.id   AF-A0A938EEK6-F1
#
_cell.length_a   1.000
_cell.length_b   1.000
_cell.length_c   1.000
_cell.angle_alpha   90.00
_cell.angle_beta   90.00
_cell.angle_gamma   90.00
#
_symmetry.space_group_name_H-M   'P 1'
#
loop_
_entity.id
_entity.type
_entity.pdbx_description
1 polymer ?
#
loop_
_entity_poly.entity_id
_entity_poly.type
_entity_poly.pdbx_seq_one_letter_code
_entity_poly.pdbx_strand_id
1 'polypeptide(L)'
;MSTSTNGAASGGAATKKPAHGDIGRQTYEDVRALIEQGMKKTEAFAKVAKQSGRSANTVMTQYYRTAREQVDGGGVRRTARTARAGARTAARSANQQTERLISEAKTAIDALQAHIAELERDLERATQESKELEKIRKVLHKR
;
A
#
# COMPACT_ATOMS: atom_id res chain seq x y z
N MET A 1 45.20 -54.82 -1.43
CA MET A 1 44.73 -54.00 -2.56
C MET A 1 43.21 -53.98 -2.50
N SER A 2 42.57 -52.95 -1.92
CA SER A 2 42.07 -51.73 -2.61
C SER A 2 41.31 -52.10 -3.89
N THR A 3 40.00 -51.87 -4.06
CA THR A 3 39.12 -50.80 -3.56
C THR A 3 37.64 -51.20 -3.54
N SER A 4 36.95 -50.59 -2.59
CA SER A 4 35.49 -50.43 -2.46
C SER A 4 34.94 -49.52 -3.56
N THR A 5 33.76 -49.81 -4.13
CA THR A 5 32.83 -48.77 -4.59
C THR A 5 31.37 -49.20 -4.37
N ASN A 6 30.85 -48.72 -3.25
CA ASN A 6 29.46 -48.80 -2.84
C ASN A 6 28.68 -47.68 -3.56
N GLY A 7 27.92 -48.02 -4.59
CA GLY A 7 27.09 -47.10 -5.38
C GLY A 7 25.71 -46.91 -4.77
N ALA A 8 25.64 -46.28 -3.59
CA ALA A 8 24.40 -45.86 -2.96
C ALA A 8 23.76 -44.73 -3.79
N ALA A 9 22.70 -45.04 -4.54
CA ALA A 9 21.76 -44.06 -5.04
C ALA A 9 20.94 -43.52 -3.86
N SER A 10 21.54 -42.61 -3.08
CA SER A 10 20.80 -41.80 -2.12
C SER A 10 19.91 -40.86 -2.92
N GLY A 11 18.62 -41.18 -2.95
CA GLY A 11 17.58 -40.25 -3.38
C GLY A 11 17.77 -38.94 -2.65
N GLY A 12 18.17 -37.91 -3.40
CA GLY A 12 18.30 -36.56 -2.89
C GLY A 12 16.96 -36.12 -2.34
N ALA A 13 16.80 -36.23 -1.02
CA ALA A 13 15.73 -35.58 -0.30
C ALA A 13 15.86 -34.09 -0.61
N ALA A 14 14.98 -33.62 -1.50
CA ALA A 14 14.85 -32.22 -1.81
C ALA A 14 14.72 -31.46 -0.49
N THR A 15 15.79 -30.78 -0.09
CA THR A 15 15.82 -29.90 1.06
C THR A 15 14.93 -28.72 0.71
N LYS A 16 13.62 -28.89 0.88
CA LYS A 16 12.65 -27.80 0.88
C LYS A 16 13.19 -26.79 1.87
N LYS A 17 13.74 -25.68 1.36
CA LYS A 17 14.08 -24.53 2.18
C LYS A 17 12.86 -24.27 3.05
N PRO A 18 12.96 -24.30 4.38
CA PRO A 18 11.81 -24.11 5.24
C PRO A 18 11.19 -22.78 4.84
N ALA A 19 9.88 -22.79 4.58
CA ALA A 19 9.18 -21.56 4.24
C ALA A 19 9.50 -20.56 5.36
N HIS A 20 9.78 -19.29 5.01
CA HIS A 20 10.28 -18.31 5.98
C HIS A 20 9.40 -18.14 7.24
N GLY A 21 8.17 -18.66 7.23
CA GLY A 21 7.28 -18.78 8.40
C GLY A 21 7.65 -19.88 9.40
N ASP A 22 8.13 -21.04 8.95
CA ASP A 22 8.42 -22.21 9.81
C ASP A 22 9.66 -21.97 10.69
N ILE A 23 10.60 -21.21 10.14
CA ILE A 23 11.84 -20.80 10.81
C ILE A 23 11.58 -20.03 12.11
N GLY A 24 10.56 -19.18 12.12
CA GLY A 24 10.21 -18.37 13.30
C GLY A 24 9.66 -19.22 14.44
N ARG A 25 8.89 -20.27 14.11
CA ARG A 25 8.35 -21.22 15.09
C ARG A 25 9.46 -22.06 15.72
N GLN A 26 10.36 -22.61 14.90
CA GLN A 26 11.51 -23.38 15.41
C GLN A 26 12.40 -22.53 16.32
N THR A 27 12.70 -21.29 15.90
CA THR A 27 13.52 -20.35 16.70
C THR A 27 12.85 -20.03 18.05
N TYR A 28 11.52 -19.93 18.08
CA TYR A 28 10.77 -19.69 19.31
C TYR A 28 10.86 -20.88 20.28
N GLU A 29 10.69 -22.11 19.77
CA GLU A 29 10.78 -23.34 20.56
C GLU A 29 12.19 -23.54 21.13
N ASP A 30 13.24 -23.34 20.31
CA ASP A 30 14.64 -23.46 20.72
C ASP A 30 14.99 -22.47 21.86
N VAL A 31 14.54 -21.21 21.74
CA VAL A 31 14.76 -20.19 22.78
C VAL A 31 13.94 -20.51 24.03
N ARG A 32 12.69 -20.94 23.88
CA ARG A 32 11.80 -21.27 25.00
C ARG A 32 12.37 -22.43 25.81
N ALA A 33 12.87 -23.48 25.16
CA ALA A 33 13.52 -24.61 25.82
C ALA A 33 14.73 -24.17 26.66
N LEU A 34 15.54 -23.23 26.15
CA LEU A 34 16.67 -22.68 26.91
C LEU A 34 16.23 -21.83 28.10
N ILE A 35 15.13 -21.08 27.98
CA ILE A 35 14.57 -20.29 29.08
C ILE A 35 13.98 -21.21 30.16
N GLU A 36 13.29 -22.28 29.76
CA GLU A 36 12.74 -23.29 30.69
C GLU A 36 13.87 -24.03 31.45
N GLN A 37 15.05 -24.16 30.83
CA GLN A 37 16.27 -24.65 31.49
C GLN A 37 16.92 -23.63 32.46
N GLY A 38 16.30 -22.46 32.68
CA GLY A 38 16.77 -21.43 33.60
C GLY A 38 17.79 -20.45 33.01
N MET A 39 18.05 -20.50 31.70
CA MET A 39 18.97 -19.58 31.03
C MET A 39 18.34 -18.18 30.90
N LYS A 40 19.15 -17.12 31.09
CA LYS A 40 18.69 -15.75 30.84
C LYS A 40 18.34 -15.56 29.36
N LYS A 41 17.27 -14.82 29.08
CA LYS A 41 16.78 -14.59 27.71
C LYS A 41 17.86 -14.10 26.75
N THR A 42 18.74 -13.21 27.21
CA THR A 42 19.87 -12.67 26.44
C THR A 42 20.86 -13.75 26.01
N GLU A 43 21.20 -14.67 26.91
CA GLU A 43 22.11 -15.79 26.64
C GLU A 43 21.46 -16.83 25.73
N ALA A 44 20.16 -17.10 25.94
CA ALA A 44 19.39 -17.99 25.09
C ALA A 44 19.33 -17.49 23.63
N PHE A 45 19.11 -16.19 23.42
CA PHE A 45 19.14 -15.60 22.08
C PHE A 45 20.52 -15.71 21.43
N ALA A 46 21.59 -15.47 22.18
CA ALA A 46 22.96 -15.58 21.66
C ALA A 46 23.31 -17.01 21.27
N LYS A 47 22.85 -18.01 22.05
CA LYS A 47 23.09 -19.43 21.77
C LYS A 47 22.34 -19.89 20.51
N VAL A 48 21.06 -19.54 20.39
CA VAL A 48 20.25 -19.86 19.20
C VAL A 48 20.74 -19.10 17.96
N ALA A 49 21.25 -17.88 18.12
CA ALA A 49 21.87 -17.11 17.04
C ALA A 49 23.08 -17.84 16.44
N LYS A 50 23.97 -18.36 17.31
CA LYS A 50 25.14 -19.16 16.88
C LYS A 50 24.73 -20.45 16.19
N GLN A 51 23.72 -21.14 16.70
CA GLN A 51 23.22 -22.41 16.12
C GLN A 51 22.51 -22.21 14.77
N SER A 52 21.72 -21.14 14.65
CA SER A 52 20.94 -20.84 13.44
C SER A 52 21.70 -20.05 12.37
N GLY A 53 22.92 -19.59 12.66
CA GLY A 53 23.72 -18.74 11.77
C GLY A 53 23.12 -17.34 11.56
N ARG A 54 22.31 -16.84 12.50
CA ARG A 54 21.60 -15.55 12.40
C ARG A 54 22.09 -14.57 13.46
N SER A 55 21.78 -13.29 13.28
CA SER A 55 22.03 -12.29 14.32
C SER A 55 21.08 -12.49 15.51
N ALA A 56 21.58 -12.23 16.72
CA ALA A 56 20.78 -12.29 17.95
C ALA A 56 19.55 -11.36 17.89
N ASN A 57 19.66 -10.19 17.23
CA ASN A 57 18.54 -9.28 17.02
C ASN A 57 17.42 -9.91 16.15
N THR A 58 17.81 -10.68 15.12
CA THR A 58 16.85 -11.41 14.29
C THR A 58 16.13 -12.49 15.12
N VAL A 59 16.87 -13.25 15.92
CA VAL A 59 16.30 -14.28 16.82
C VAL A 59 15.32 -13.66 17.82
N MET A 60 15.69 -12.54 18.45
CA MET A 60 14.82 -11.80 19.37
C MET A 60 13.52 -11.34 18.68
N THR A 61 13.63 -10.77 17.49
CA THR A 61 12.47 -10.29 16.72
C THR A 61 11.52 -11.44 16.37
N GLN A 62 12.07 -12.58 15.93
CA GLN A 62 11.30 -13.78 15.60
C GLN A 62 10.63 -14.39 16.83
N TYR A 63 11.35 -14.45 17.95
CA TYR A 63 10.84 -14.94 19.23
C TYR A 63 9.62 -14.14 19.69
N TYR A 64 9.72 -12.81 19.78
CA TYR A 64 8.61 -11.97 20.24
C TYR A 64 7.44 -11.94 19.26
N ARG A 65 7.70 -12.02 17.95
CA ARG A 65 6.64 -12.10 16.95
C ARG A 65 5.82 -13.37 17.10
N THR A 66 6.49 -14.50 17.28
CA THR A 66 5.83 -15.81 17.46
C THR A 66 5.16 -15.91 18.82
N ALA A 67 5.78 -15.37 19.89
CA ALA A 67 5.19 -15.32 21.22
C ALA A 67 3.82 -14.63 21.22
N ARG A 68 3.67 -13.49 20.52
CA ARG A 68 2.40 -12.75 20.41
C ARG A 68 1.31 -13.48 19.61
N GLU A 69 1.70 -14.46 18.82
CA GLU A 69 0.80 -15.25 17.98
C GLU A 69 0.34 -16.53 18.65
N GLN A 70 0.98 -16.93 19.76
CA GLN A 70 0.56 -18.07 20.57
C GLN A 70 -0.60 -17.68 21.50
N VAL A 71 -1.48 -18.64 21.77
CA VAL A 71 -2.76 -18.44 22.48
C VAL A 71 -2.57 -17.91 23.90
N ASP A 72 -1.50 -18.32 24.60
CA ASP A 72 -1.13 -17.83 25.94
C ASP A 72 -0.28 -16.54 25.94
N GLY A 73 0.12 -16.04 24.78
CA GLY A 73 1.06 -14.92 24.62
C GLY A 73 0.41 -13.55 24.41
N GLY A 74 -0.83 -13.36 24.89
CA GLY A 74 -1.57 -12.10 24.73
C GLY A 74 -2.09 -11.91 23.30
N GLY A 75 -2.70 -12.95 22.76
CA GLY A 75 -3.09 -13.10 21.35
C GLY A 75 -3.63 -11.85 20.69
N VAL A 76 -2.86 -11.28 19.77
CA VAL A 76 -3.41 -10.37 18.76
C VAL A 76 -3.97 -11.26 17.66
N ARG A 77 -5.31 -11.33 17.57
CA ARG A 77 -6.02 -11.91 16.42
C ARG A 77 -5.38 -11.35 15.15
N ARG A 78 -4.66 -12.18 14.40
CA ARG A 78 -4.21 -11.83 13.05
C ARG A 78 -5.46 -11.59 12.23
N THR A 79 -5.84 -10.33 12.05
CA THR A 79 -6.79 -9.98 10.99
C THR A 79 -6.18 -10.49 9.69
N ALA A 80 -6.98 -11.22 8.92
CA ALA A 80 -6.52 -11.93 7.74
C ALA A 80 -5.72 -10.99 6.83
N ARG A 81 -4.65 -11.54 6.25
CA ARG A 81 -3.62 -10.85 5.47
C ARG A 81 -4.15 -10.44 4.08
N THR A 82 -5.35 -9.88 4.03
CA THR A 82 -6.03 -9.31 2.85
C THR A 82 -5.98 -7.78 2.82
N ALA A 83 -5.54 -7.12 3.90
CA ALA A 83 -5.53 -5.66 4.00
C ALA A 83 -4.44 -4.95 3.16
N ARG A 84 -3.34 -5.62 2.80
CA ARG A 84 -2.24 -4.98 2.02
C ARG A 84 -2.49 -4.90 0.52
N ALA A 85 -3.33 -5.79 -0.03
CA ALA A 85 -3.80 -5.66 -1.42
C ALA A 85 -4.86 -4.56 -1.52
N GLY A 86 -5.80 -4.50 -0.56
CA GLY A 86 -6.83 -3.45 -0.49
C GLY A 86 -6.27 -2.05 -0.33
N ALA A 87 -5.22 -1.85 0.48
CA ALA A 87 -4.63 -0.52 0.70
C ALA A 87 -3.97 0.07 -0.57
N ARG A 88 -3.35 -0.76 -1.42
CA ARG A 88 -2.75 -0.29 -2.69
C ARG A 88 -3.82 -0.02 -3.75
N THR A 89 -4.87 -0.82 -3.80
CA THR A 89 -6.01 -0.60 -4.69
C THR A 89 -6.82 0.63 -4.27
N ALA A 90 -7.02 0.85 -2.96
CA ALA A 90 -7.68 2.04 -2.43
C ALA A 90 -6.91 3.32 -2.71
N ALA A 91 -5.58 3.33 -2.54
CA ALA A 91 -4.74 4.48 -2.88
C ALA A 91 -4.75 4.79 -4.39
N ARG A 92 -4.75 3.76 -5.24
CA ARG A 92 -4.82 3.93 -6.71
C ARG A 92 -6.21 4.40 -7.16
N SER A 93 -7.27 3.91 -6.52
CA SER A 93 -8.65 4.35 -6.76
C SER A 93 -8.88 5.79 -6.32
N ALA A 94 -8.30 6.20 -5.18
CA ALA A 94 -8.38 7.59 -4.70
C ALA A 94 -7.71 8.56 -5.68
N ASN A 95 -6.51 8.24 -6.17
CA ASN A 95 -5.83 9.08 -7.17
C ASN A 95 -6.62 9.18 -8.48
N GLN A 96 -7.22 8.07 -8.96
CA GLN A 96 -8.05 8.10 -10.16
C GLN A 96 -9.32 8.94 -9.97
N GLN A 97 -9.90 8.94 -8.77
CA GLN A 97 -11.06 9.79 -8.46
C GLN A 97 -10.65 11.27 -8.43
N THR A 98 -9.50 11.61 -7.84
CA THR A 98 -8.99 12.98 -7.85
C THR A 98 -8.67 13.45 -9.28
N GLU A 99 -8.04 12.62 -10.11
CA GLU A 99 -7.77 12.97 -11.52
C GLU A 99 -9.07 13.22 -12.32
N ARG A 100 -10.11 12.40 -12.09
CA ARG A 100 -11.43 12.61 -12.70
C ARG A 100 -12.04 13.95 -12.29
N LEU A 101 -12.05 14.24 -10.98
CA LEU A 101 -12.58 15.52 -10.46
C LEU A 101 -11.81 16.72 -11.02
N ILE A 102 -10.48 16.61 -11.16
CA ILE A 102 -9.67 17.67 -11.78
C ILE A 102 -10.03 17.84 -13.26
N SER A 103 -10.21 16.75 -14.00
CA SER A 103 -10.60 16.83 -15.43
C SER A 103 -12.00 17.40 -15.63
N GLU A 104 -12.93 17.06 -14.73
CA GLU A 104 -14.30 17.57 -14.73
C GLU A 104 -14.31 19.07 -14.38
N ALA A 105 -13.54 19.48 -13.37
CA ALA A 105 -13.39 20.88 -13.00
C ALA A 105 -12.80 21.72 -14.16
N LYS A 106 -11.79 21.20 -14.87
CA LYS A 106 -11.24 21.87 -16.06
C LYS A 106 -12.29 22.05 -17.16
N THR A 107 -13.04 20.98 -17.46
CA THR A 107 -14.10 21.03 -18.47
C THR A 107 -15.20 22.03 -18.10
N ALA A 108 -15.56 22.10 -16.81
CA ALA A 108 -16.52 23.07 -16.31
C ALA A 108 -16.00 24.51 -16.41
N ILE A 109 -14.71 24.75 -16.12
CA ILE A 109 -14.09 26.07 -16.27
C ILE A 109 -14.10 26.50 -17.73
N ASP A 110 -13.73 25.62 -18.66
CA ASP A 110 -13.73 25.92 -20.10
C ASP A 110 -15.15 26.24 -20.60
N ALA A 111 -16.15 25.51 -20.12
CA ALA A 111 -17.55 25.79 -20.43
C ALA A 111 -18.03 27.15 -19.89
N LEU A 112 -17.62 27.51 -18.66
CA LEU A 112 -17.93 28.82 -18.09
C LEU A 112 -17.27 29.95 -18.87
N GLN A 113 -16.02 29.79 -19.31
CA GLN A 113 -15.34 30.77 -20.14
C GLN A 113 -16.03 30.97 -21.49
N ALA A 114 -16.47 29.88 -22.14
CA ALA A 114 -17.23 29.96 -23.37
C ALA A 114 -18.56 30.72 -23.17
N HIS A 115 -19.25 30.48 -22.05
CA HIS A 115 -20.50 31.15 -21.75
C HIS A 115 -20.31 32.64 -21.43
N ILE A 116 -19.23 33.02 -20.73
CA ILE A 116 -18.88 34.43 -20.51
C ILE A 116 -18.66 35.15 -21.85
N ALA A 117 -17.90 34.54 -22.76
CA ALA A 117 -17.64 35.13 -24.08
C ALA A 117 -18.92 35.26 -24.93
N GLU A 118 -19.90 34.37 -24.74
CA GLU A 118 -21.23 34.49 -25.36
C GLU A 118 -22.03 35.65 -24.78
N LEU A 119 -22.09 35.77 -23.45
CA LEU A 119 -22.76 36.88 -22.77
C LEU A 119 -22.19 38.25 -23.12
N GLU A 120 -20.87 38.34 -23.31
CA GLU A 120 -20.21 39.57 -23.78
C GLU A 120 -20.69 39.97 -25.18
N ARG A 121 -20.82 39.00 -26.11
CA ARG A 121 -21.36 39.27 -27.46
C ARG A 121 -22.82 39.70 -27.41
N ASP A 122 -23.62 39.08 -26.55
CA ASP A 122 -25.03 39.45 -26.39
C ASP A 122 -25.18 40.86 -25.81
N LEU A 123 -24.32 41.26 -24.87
CA LEU A 123 -24.25 42.63 -24.39
C LEU A 123 -23.89 43.61 -25.51
N GLU A 124 -22.86 43.30 -26.30
CA GLU A 124 -22.49 44.13 -27.44
C GLU A 124 -23.65 44.30 -28.43
N ARG A 125 -24.34 43.21 -28.78
CA ARG A 125 -25.53 43.24 -29.64
C ARG A 125 -26.63 44.11 -29.05
N ALA A 126 -27.00 43.90 -27.78
CA ALA A 126 -28.04 44.68 -27.12
C ALA A 126 -27.71 46.19 -27.06
N THR A 127 -26.44 46.55 -26.86
CA THR A 127 -26.02 47.96 -26.89
C THR A 127 -26.09 48.56 -28.29
N GLN A 128 -25.79 47.79 -29.34
CA GLN A 128 -25.94 48.25 -30.72
C GLN A 128 -27.41 48.48 -31.08
N GLU A 129 -28.28 47.52 -30.76
CA GLU A 129 -29.73 47.62 -30.96
C GLU A 129 -30.30 48.85 -30.23
N SER A 130 -29.87 49.09 -29.00
CA SER A 130 -30.28 50.28 -28.23
C SER A 130 -29.86 51.58 -28.92
N LYS A 131 -28.63 51.64 -29.47
CA LYS A 131 -28.15 52.82 -30.22
C LYS A 131 -28.94 53.03 -31.51
N GLU A 132 -29.34 51.97 -32.20
CA GLU A 132 -30.17 52.07 -33.40
C GLU A 132 -31.57 52.58 -33.08
N LEU A 133 -32.20 52.06 -32.03
CA LEU A 133 -33.50 52.52 -31.56
C LEU A 133 -33.46 54.00 -31.17
N GLU A 134 -32.40 54.46 -30.50
CA GLU A 134 -32.22 55.89 -30.22
C GLU A 134 -32.14 56.75 -31.49
N LYS A 135 -31.41 56.30 -32.51
CA LYS A 135 -31.32 57.02 -33.80
C LYS A 135 -32.70 57.13 -34.45
N ILE A 136 -33.45 56.03 -34.50
CA ILE A 136 -34.81 55.99 -35.03
C ILE A 136 -35.70 56.96 -34.24
N ARG A 137 -35.65 56.90 -32.89
CA ARG A 137 -36.41 57.81 -32.02
C ARG A 137 -36.09 59.28 -32.31
N LYS A 138 -34.81 59.65 -32.48
CA LYS A 138 -34.37 61.02 -32.78
C LYS A 138 -34.88 61.50 -34.14
N VAL A 139 -34.89 60.64 -35.17
CA VAL A 139 -35.43 60.99 -36.49
C VAL A 139 -36.94 61.18 -36.43
N LEU A 140 -37.65 60.34 -35.66
CA LEU A 140 -39.10 60.39 -35.53
C LEU A 140 -39.59 61.62 -34.75
N HIS A 141 -38.83 62.08 -33.74
CA HIS A 141 -39.14 63.29 -32.95
C HIS A 141 -38.67 64.60 -33.61
N LYS A 142 -37.95 64.53 -34.74
CA LYS A 142 -37.45 65.71 -35.48
C LYS A 142 -38.37 66.11 -36.65
N ARG A 143 -39.47 65.40 -36.85
CA ARG A 143 -40.60 65.82 -37.69
C ARG A 143 -41.65 66.49 -36.84
#